data_AF-F2WQ16-F1
#
_entry.id   AF-F2WQ16-F1
#
_cell.length_a   1.000
_cell.length_b   1.000
_cell.length_c   1.000
_cell.angle_alpha   90.00
_cell.angle_beta   90.00
_cell.angle_gamma   90.00
#
_symmetry.space_group_name_H-M   'P 1'
#
loop_
_entity.id
_entity.type
_entity.pdbx_description
1 polymer ?
#
loop_
_entity_poly.entity_id
_entity_poly.type
_entity_poly.pdbx_seq_one_letter_code
_entity_poly.pdbx_strand_id
1 'polypeptide(L)'
;MRRHDFARLLGVSTRRRCSPLESQNHFHQIARFATYYTPHNPTECFVDYELQVAPCLAKLRPAFDALRSNREQELSRDHLLELCPRLQPEVVDRLHRTFEKVSYDEVCAYVVAGSIGSIEEKLETLFPLCDADGHNAVPLSQLMSIVQLLYHICYRDSDYVTFKTDKFREELHGLFEDEDSLFSYRQFVEWIRSDSWSVRELRALVNKLSNSVTRAHGSETWSIQARTEFEKIKVEKPVVELDGDEMTRILWQMIKEKLIFPHLDMEIDYYDLSITYRDETEDHVTMMAAEAIQTHNVGIKCPTIIPDDDRLLEFNLSNMWKSPNGTLQNVLDGTVFRMPIIIKNVPRPVPGWEKPIVIGRHAHADQYKSSEFISEQPGTFKLVFESDDGETTDVIAHKFEASASTGMMMGMYNTRESVEKYAQSCFEHARSLAMPLYFTSKKTILAAYDGLFVEVFETMYEERYKKAFEDAGIWYEHYIIDDMVAKVIKSKGGFVWACKNYDGDVITDLVAHGYGSLGLITSILVCPDGQTVLTEAAHGTVTKHYRAHQEGKATSTNPIASIFAWSRGLAHRGKLDGNDELVSFSKALEGG
;
A
#
# COMPACT_ATOMS: atom_id res chain seq x y z
N MET A 1 -57.50 -11.64 30.24
CA MET A 1 -57.30 -10.21 30.53
C MET A 1 -55.80 -9.93 30.46
N ARG A 2 -55.34 -9.36 29.32
CA ARG A 2 -53.99 -8.82 29.00
C ARG A 2 -52.79 -9.79 29.08
N ARG A 3 -51.68 -9.67 28.33
CA ARG A 3 -51.23 -9.09 27.04
C ARG A 3 -49.70 -9.28 27.06
N HIS A 4 -49.09 -9.77 25.96
CA HIS A 4 -47.66 -9.63 25.58
C HIS A 4 -46.59 -10.33 26.45
N ASP A 5 -45.47 -10.87 25.96
CA ASP A 5 -44.86 -11.17 24.64
C ASP A 5 -43.61 -12.05 24.95
N PHE A 6 -42.89 -12.51 23.91
CA PHE A 6 -41.49 -13.00 23.97
C PHE A 6 -41.23 -14.48 24.36
N ALA A 7 -41.48 -15.42 23.43
CA ALA A 7 -40.71 -16.69 23.34
C ALA A 7 -40.94 -17.47 22.02
N ARG A 8 -40.90 -16.79 20.87
CA ARG A 8 -40.59 -17.41 19.57
C ARG A 8 -39.26 -16.83 19.10
N LEU A 9 -38.11 -17.45 19.44
CA LEU A 9 -36.86 -17.12 18.75
C LEU A 9 -35.66 -18.07 18.90
N LEU A 10 -35.73 -19.25 19.52
CA LEU A 10 -34.51 -20.10 19.63
C LEU A 10 -34.76 -21.61 19.44
N GLY A 11 -35.60 -21.97 18.46
CA GLY A 11 -35.85 -23.36 18.11
C GLY A 11 -34.80 -23.96 17.16
N VAL A 12 -33.69 -24.48 17.70
CA VAL A 12 -32.84 -25.45 16.96
C VAL A 12 -32.50 -26.64 17.85
N SER A 13 -33.00 -27.81 17.46
CA SER A 13 -32.61 -29.14 17.95
C SER A 13 -32.79 -30.13 16.81
N THR A 14 -31.71 -30.86 16.46
CA THR A 14 -31.64 -32.31 16.10
C THR A 14 -30.25 -32.57 15.45
N ARG A 15 -29.21 -33.10 16.12
CA ARG A 15 -28.87 -34.47 16.58
C ARG A 15 -28.70 -35.57 15.51
N ARG A 16 -27.53 -36.27 15.64
CA ARG A 16 -27.11 -37.66 15.29
C ARG A 16 -26.26 -37.83 14.01
N ARG A 17 -25.21 -38.66 13.94
CA ARG A 17 -24.38 -39.51 14.85
C ARG A 17 -23.33 -40.19 13.93
N CYS A 18 -22.10 -40.43 14.40
CA CYS A 18 -21.41 -41.73 14.35
C CYS A 18 -20.09 -41.68 15.15
N SER A 19 -19.69 -42.84 15.69
CA SER A 19 -18.83 -43.06 16.87
C SER A 19 -17.39 -43.51 16.50
N PRO A 20 -16.48 -43.77 17.47
CA PRO A 20 -15.05 -43.47 17.36
C PRO A 20 -14.17 -44.69 17.04
N LEU A 21 -12.95 -44.42 16.56
CA LEU A 21 -11.81 -45.31 16.66
C LEU A 21 -10.61 -44.50 17.18
N GLU A 22 -10.16 -44.87 18.38
CA GLU A 22 -8.96 -44.40 19.06
C GLU A 22 -7.71 -44.87 18.32
N SER A 23 -6.73 -43.99 18.11
CA SER A 23 -5.37 -44.14 18.64
C SER A 23 -4.41 -43.10 18.04
N GLN A 24 -3.77 -42.34 18.95
CA GLN A 24 -2.43 -41.73 18.83
C GLN A 24 -2.20 -40.62 17.78
N ASN A 25 -2.32 -39.36 18.24
CA ASN A 25 -1.28 -38.33 18.14
C ASN A 25 -1.73 -37.06 18.88
N HIS A 26 -1.25 -36.86 20.10
CA HIS A 26 -1.58 -35.75 21.00
C HIS A 26 -0.71 -34.49 20.75
N PHE A 27 -0.58 -34.05 19.49
CA PHE A 27 0.23 -32.84 19.17
C PHE A 27 -0.35 -31.96 18.05
N HIS A 28 -1.67 -31.99 17.76
CA HIS A 28 -2.26 -31.21 16.66
C HIS A 28 -3.52 -30.40 17.05
N GLN A 29 -3.72 -30.08 18.32
CA GLN A 29 -4.88 -29.31 18.77
C GLN A 29 -4.53 -28.13 19.68
N ILE A 30 -3.61 -27.26 19.25
CA ILE A 30 -3.59 -25.85 19.69
C ILE A 30 -3.17 -25.02 18.47
N ALA A 31 -4.16 -24.64 17.68
CA ALA A 31 -3.97 -24.08 16.36
C ALA A 31 -5.18 -23.21 16.00
N ARG A 32 -5.19 -21.94 16.42
CA ARG A 32 -5.99 -20.91 15.74
C ARG A 32 -5.26 -20.48 14.46
N PHE A 33 -4.94 -21.44 13.60
CA PHE A 33 -4.49 -21.18 12.23
C PHE A 33 -5.75 -21.10 11.39
N ALA A 34 -5.95 -19.95 10.77
CA ALA A 34 -7.12 -19.73 9.93
C ALA A 34 -6.62 -19.18 8.60
N THR A 35 -6.89 -19.93 7.54
CA THR A 35 -6.85 -19.39 6.19
C THR A 35 -8.06 -18.48 6.06
N TYR A 36 -7.83 -17.17 5.99
CA TYR A 36 -8.90 -16.19 5.76
C TYR A 36 -9.04 -15.94 4.26
N TYR A 37 -10.28 -15.93 3.80
CA TYR A 37 -10.63 -15.42 2.48
C TYR A 37 -11.27 -14.05 2.64
N THR A 38 -10.96 -13.14 1.73
CA THR A 38 -11.67 -11.87 1.70
C THR A 38 -13.16 -12.13 1.40
N PRO A 39 -14.09 -11.33 1.96
CA PRO A 39 -15.52 -11.51 1.71
C PRO A 39 -15.82 -11.47 0.21
N HIS A 40 -16.82 -12.20 -0.30
CA HIS A 40 -17.16 -12.16 -1.73
C HIS A 40 -17.54 -10.74 -2.20
N ASN A 41 -17.41 -10.49 -3.52
CA ASN A 41 -17.87 -9.25 -4.14
C ASN A 41 -19.33 -8.97 -3.74
N PRO A 42 -19.70 -7.72 -3.42
CA PRO A 42 -21.11 -7.35 -3.47
C PRO A 42 -21.64 -7.68 -4.86
N THR A 43 -22.78 -8.37 -4.92
CA THR A 43 -23.39 -8.88 -6.16
C THR A 43 -23.79 -7.78 -7.15
N GLU A 44 -23.87 -6.52 -6.70
CA GLU A 44 -24.16 -5.32 -7.49
C GLU A 44 -23.64 -4.09 -6.72
N CYS A 45 -22.72 -3.32 -7.33
CA CYS A 45 -22.33 -2.00 -6.83
C CYS A 45 -23.06 -0.93 -7.63
N PHE A 46 -23.54 0.11 -6.96
CA PHE A 46 -24.08 1.31 -7.60
C PHE A 46 -23.26 2.51 -7.14
N VAL A 47 -22.87 3.36 -8.09
CA VAL A 47 -22.23 4.64 -7.82
C VAL A 47 -23.21 5.75 -8.19
N ASP A 48 -23.45 6.66 -7.24
CA ASP A 48 -24.22 7.88 -7.48
C ASP A 48 -23.25 8.96 -7.99
N TYR A 49 -23.41 9.33 -9.26
CA TYR A 49 -22.70 10.45 -9.86
C TYR A 49 -23.49 11.74 -9.65
N GLU A 50 -22.92 12.69 -8.92
CA GLU A 50 -23.52 14.00 -8.70
C GLU A 50 -23.05 15.00 -9.76
N LEU A 51 -23.95 15.41 -10.65
CA LEU A 51 -23.70 16.41 -11.67
C LEU A 51 -24.33 17.75 -11.27
N GLN A 52 -23.54 18.81 -11.20
CA GLN A 52 -24.07 20.17 -11.05
C GLN A 52 -24.50 20.69 -12.42
N VAL A 53 -25.77 21.05 -12.59
CA VAL A 53 -26.34 21.49 -13.87
C VAL A 53 -26.88 22.92 -13.72
N ALA A 54 -26.74 23.73 -14.78
CA ALA A 54 -27.33 25.07 -14.81
C ALA A 54 -28.85 25.03 -14.54
N PRO A 55 -29.43 25.96 -13.75
CA PRO A 55 -30.84 25.88 -13.31
C PRO A 55 -31.86 25.81 -14.45
N CYS A 56 -31.56 26.39 -15.61
CA CYS A 56 -32.42 26.35 -16.79
C CYS A 56 -32.47 24.96 -17.45
N LEU A 57 -31.36 24.21 -17.41
CA LEU A 57 -31.25 22.87 -17.99
C LEU A 57 -31.60 21.78 -16.98
N ALA A 58 -31.47 22.06 -15.68
CA ALA A 58 -31.92 21.14 -14.63
C ALA A 58 -33.42 20.81 -14.73
N LYS A 59 -34.22 21.68 -15.36
CA LYS A 59 -35.65 21.44 -15.63
C LYS A 59 -35.91 20.37 -16.71
N LEU A 60 -34.88 19.89 -17.40
CA LEU A 60 -34.98 18.75 -18.32
C LEU A 60 -35.04 17.40 -17.60
N ARG A 61 -34.89 17.35 -16.26
CA ARG A 61 -34.82 16.10 -15.51
C ARG A 61 -36.00 15.14 -15.78
N PRO A 62 -37.27 15.60 -15.82
CA PRO A 62 -38.40 14.71 -16.14
C PRO A 62 -38.31 14.11 -17.56
N ALA A 63 -37.85 14.88 -18.55
CA ALA A 63 -37.62 14.39 -19.90
C ALA A 63 -36.46 13.40 -19.97
N PHE A 64 -35.37 13.66 -19.23
CA PHE A 64 -34.24 12.74 -19.08
C PHE A 64 -34.70 11.40 -18.49
N ASP A 65 -35.44 11.41 -17.38
CA ASP A 65 -35.89 10.19 -16.70
C ASP A 65 -36.88 9.39 -17.59
N ALA A 66 -37.75 10.08 -18.34
CA ALA A 66 -38.68 9.45 -19.28
C ALA A 66 -37.96 8.79 -20.46
N LEU A 67 -37.03 9.50 -21.10
CA LEU A 67 -36.24 9.00 -22.23
C LEU A 67 -35.26 7.90 -21.80
N ARG A 68 -34.70 7.99 -20.58
CA ARG A 68 -33.87 6.93 -19.99
C ARG A 68 -34.64 5.62 -19.84
N SER A 69 -35.93 5.70 -19.54
CA SER A 69 -36.80 4.53 -19.39
C SER A 69 -37.26 3.93 -20.73
N ASN A 70 -37.16 4.68 -21.84
CA ASN A 70 -37.53 4.24 -23.18
C ASN A 70 -36.72 4.99 -24.26
N ARG A 71 -35.56 4.44 -24.64
CA ARG A 71 -34.59 5.11 -25.52
C ARG A 71 -35.07 5.34 -26.96
N GLU A 72 -36.00 4.53 -27.45
CA GLU A 72 -36.57 4.69 -28.81
C GLU A 72 -37.61 5.81 -28.88
N GLN A 73 -38.02 6.34 -27.72
CA GLN A 73 -38.95 7.45 -27.68
C GLN A 73 -38.28 8.75 -28.11
N GLU A 74 -38.96 9.51 -28.94
CA GLU A 74 -38.59 10.88 -29.29
C GLU A 74 -39.68 11.83 -28.79
N LEU A 75 -39.28 12.92 -28.13
CA LEU A 75 -40.23 13.90 -27.60
C LEU A 75 -40.51 15.00 -28.63
N SER A 76 -41.79 15.16 -28.99
CA SER A 76 -42.24 16.36 -29.70
C SER A 76 -42.16 17.58 -28.79
N ARG A 77 -42.23 18.77 -29.39
CA ARG A 77 -42.24 20.05 -28.64
C ARG A 77 -43.32 20.11 -27.57
N ASP A 78 -44.53 19.68 -27.92
CA ASP A 78 -45.66 19.71 -27.00
C ASP A 78 -45.47 18.71 -25.85
N HIS A 79 -44.98 17.50 -26.17
CA HIS A 79 -44.71 16.47 -25.15
C HIS A 79 -43.56 16.88 -24.21
N LEU A 80 -42.52 17.56 -24.73
CA LEU A 80 -41.43 18.09 -23.92
C LEU A 80 -41.93 19.16 -22.94
N LEU A 81 -42.84 20.04 -23.38
CA LEU A 81 -43.46 21.06 -22.55
C LEU A 81 -44.42 20.47 -21.50
N GLU A 82 -45.11 19.38 -21.83
CA GLU A 82 -45.95 18.63 -20.89
C GLU A 82 -45.13 17.99 -19.76
N LEU A 83 -44.01 17.33 -20.09
CA LEU A 83 -43.11 16.71 -19.12
C LEU A 83 -42.33 17.76 -18.30
N CYS A 84 -41.95 18.86 -18.94
CA CYS A 84 -41.11 19.90 -18.35
C CYS A 84 -41.81 21.28 -18.41
N PRO A 85 -42.92 21.50 -17.67
CA PRO A 85 -43.75 22.71 -17.78
C PRO A 85 -43.06 24.00 -17.31
N ARG A 86 -41.92 23.86 -16.61
CA ARG A 86 -41.10 24.98 -16.12
C ARG A 86 -39.92 25.30 -17.04
N LEU A 87 -39.78 24.58 -18.16
CA LEU A 87 -38.72 24.80 -19.12
C LEU A 87 -38.96 26.13 -19.84
N GLN A 88 -37.95 26.99 -19.90
CA GLN A 88 -38.11 28.29 -20.55
C GLN A 88 -38.29 28.13 -22.07
N PRO A 89 -39.16 28.93 -22.72
CA PRO A 89 -39.40 28.85 -24.16
C PRO A 89 -38.11 28.97 -24.99
N GLU A 90 -37.12 29.74 -24.54
CA GLU A 90 -35.85 29.92 -25.22
C GLU A 90 -34.95 28.68 -25.20
N VAL A 91 -35.15 27.78 -24.23
CA VAL A 91 -34.46 26.48 -24.14
C VAL A 91 -35.15 25.47 -25.05
N VAL A 92 -36.48 25.44 -25.03
CA VAL A 92 -37.32 24.62 -25.92
C VAL A 92 -37.05 24.97 -27.39
N ASP A 93 -37.04 26.26 -27.72
CA ASP A 93 -36.74 26.74 -29.08
C ASP A 93 -35.31 26.42 -29.49
N ARG A 94 -34.35 26.36 -28.55
CA ARG A 94 -32.96 25.96 -28.87
C ARG A 94 -32.81 24.47 -29.11
N LEU A 95 -33.55 23.63 -28.38
CA LEU A 95 -33.60 22.19 -28.63
C LEU A 95 -34.25 21.93 -30.00
N HIS A 96 -35.40 22.56 -30.26
CA HIS A 96 -36.16 22.36 -31.50
C HIS A 96 -35.64 23.11 -32.74
N ARG A 97 -34.74 24.08 -32.58
CA ARG A 97 -34.01 24.68 -33.73
C ARG A 97 -32.97 23.74 -34.31
N THR A 98 -32.49 22.79 -33.50
CA THR A 98 -31.46 21.83 -33.90
C THR A 98 -32.08 20.50 -34.32
N PHE A 99 -33.19 20.07 -33.70
CA PHE A 99 -33.83 18.78 -33.95
C PHE A 99 -35.37 18.88 -34.02
N GLU A 100 -36.00 18.14 -34.94
CA GLU A 100 -37.47 18.15 -35.09
C GLU A 100 -38.17 17.49 -33.88
N LYS A 101 -37.52 16.49 -33.29
CA LYS A 101 -37.91 15.82 -32.04
C LYS A 101 -36.67 15.62 -31.17
N VAL A 102 -36.86 15.50 -29.86
CA VAL A 102 -35.76 15.39 -28.89
C VAL A 102 -35.51 13.95 -28.46
N SER A 103 -34.28 13.46 -28.68
CA SER A 103 -33.81 12.12 -28.31
C SER A 103 -33.09 12.08 -26.95
N TYR A 104 -32.83 10.88 -26.42
CA TYR A 104 -32.07 10.70 -25.17
C TYR A 104 -30.66 11.30 -25.26
N ASP A 105 -29.94 11.00 -26.35
CA ASP A 105 -28.57 11.47 -26.57
C ASP A 105 -28.48 13.00 -26.65
N GLU A 106 -29.51 13.65 -27.21
CA GLU A 106 -29.62 15.11 -27.23
C GLU A 106 -29.78 15.68 -25.82
N VAL A 107 -30.66 15.11 -24.99
CA VAL A 107 -30.78 15.55 -23.60
C VAL A 107 -29.45 15.38 -22.87
N CYS A 108 -28.76 14.25 -23.06
CA CYS A 108 -27.41 14.02 -22.50
C CYS A 108 -26.40 15.07 -22.96
N ALA A 109 -26.31 15.36 -24.26
CA ALA A 109 -25.37 16.35 -24.80
C ALA A 109 -25.64 17.76 -24.26
N TYR A 110 -26.91 18.17 -24.13
CA TYR A 110 -27.28 19.46 -23.53
C TYR A 110 -27.00 19.51 -22.02
N VAL A 111 -27.16 18.41 -21.31
CA VAL A 111 -26.83 18.31 -19.88
C VAL A 111 -25.31 18.38 -19.66
N VAL A 112 -24.51 17.69 -20.47
CA VAL A 112 -23.04 17.80 -20.45
C VAL A 112 -22.59 19.22 -20.78
N ALA A 113 -23.16 19.83 -21.83
CA ALA A 113 -22.89 21.22 -22.18
C ALA A 113 -23.26 22.20 -21.05
N GLY A 114 -24.34 21.89 -20.34
CA GLY A 114 -24.93 22.64 -19.24
C GLY A 114 -24.32 22.42 -17.86
N SER A 115 -23.42 21.44 -17.74
CA SER A 115 -22.81 21.04 -16.48
C SER A 115 -21.86 22.12 -15.95
N ILE A 116 -21.67 22.15 -14.64
CA ILE A 116 -20.79 23.07 -13.91
C ILE A 116 -19.79 22.19 -13.15
N GLY A 117 -18.50 22.50 -13.25
CA GLY A 117 -17.43 21.68 -12.66
C GLY A 117 -16.13 21.80 -13.44
N SER A 118 -15.09 21.12 -12.95
CA SER A 118 -13.83 20.89 -13.66
C SER A 118 -14.06 20.12 -14.96
N ILE A 119 -13.08 20.14 -15.87
CA ILE A 119 -13.18 19.40 -17.13
C ILE A 119 -13.23 17.90 -16.84
N GLU A 120 -12.46 17.46 -15.86
CA GLU A 120 -12.32 16.07 -15.42
C GLU A 120 -13.64 15.53 -14.86
N GLU A 121 -14.29 16.25 -13.94
CA GLU A 121 -15.61 15.86 -13.41
C GLU A 121 -16.64 15.69 -14.53
N LYS A 122 -16.62 16.58 -15.53
CA LYS A 122 -17.53 16.50 -16.67
C LYS A 122 -17.25 15.28 -17.55
N LEU A 123 -15.98 14.99 -17.80
CA LEU A 123 -15.59 13.82 -18.59
C LEU A 123 -15.94 12.52 -17.88
N GLU A 124 -15.75 12.47 -16.56
CA GLU A 124 -16.12 11.29 -15.75
C GLU A 124 -17.64 11.05 -15.73
N THR A 125 -18.45 12.11 -15.92
CA THR A 125 -19.91 11.99 -16.01
C THR A 125 -20.45 11.60 -17.39
N LEU A 126 -19.62 11.62 -18.44
CA LEU A 126 -20.05 11.23 -19.79
C LEU A 126 -20.46 9.75 -19.84
N PHE A 127 -19.63 8.86 -19.29
CA PHE A 127 -19.92 7.43 -19.27
C PHE A 127 -21.25 7.08 -18.58
N PRO A 128 -21.51 7.51 -17.32
CA PRO A 128 -22.77 7.21 -16.64
C PRO A 128 -24.00 7.87 -17.30
N LEU A 129 -23.82 8.92 -18.10
CA LEU A 129 -24.91 9.47 -18.95
C LEU A 129 -25.20 8.57 -20.15
N CYS A 130 -24.15 8.00 -20.76
CA CYS A 130 -24.29 7.04 -21.86
C CYS A 130 -24.86 5.69 -21.39
N ASP A 131 -24.42 5.20 -20.22
CA ASP A 131 -24.79 3.89 -19.64
C ASP A 131 -26.14 3.95 -18.92
N ALA A 132 -27.18 4.29 -19.67
CA ALA A 132 -28.52 4.50 -19.15
C ALA A 132 -29.11 3.22 -18.51
N ASP A 133 -28.78 2.06 -19.06
CA ASP A 133 -29.26 0.74 -18.64
C ASP A 133 -28.44 0.13 -17.48
N GLY A 134 -27.31 0.76 -17.13
CA GLY A 134 -26.43 0.28 -16.07
C GLY A 134 -25.85 -1.08 -16.41
N HIS A 135 -25.38 -1.27 -17.63
CA HIS A 135 -24.68 -2.49 -18.06
C HIS A 135 -23.16 -2.36 -17.93
N ASN A 136 -22.67 -1.22 -17.42
CA ASN A 136 -21.25 -0.91 -17.29
C ASN A 136 -20.49 -0.98 -18.63
N ALA A 137 -21.25 -0.83 -19.72
CA ALA A 137 -20.83 -1.04 -21.09
C ALA A 137 -21.72 -0.21 -22.03
N VAL A 138 -21.12 0.59 -22.91
CA VAL A 138 -21.83 1.45 -23.85
C VAL A 138 -21.35 1.21 -25.28
N PRO A 139 -22.24 1.08 -26.27
CA PRO A 139 -21.84 1.01 -27.67
C PRO A 139 -21.03 2.25 -28.08
N LEU A 140 -19.98 2.05 -28.86
CA LEU A 140 -19.18 3.16 -29.40
C LEU A 140 -20.04 4.15 -30.18
N SER A 141 -21.00 3.65 -30.95
CA SER A 141 -21.99 4.45 -31.69
C SER A 141 -22.71 5.48 -30.80
N GLN A 142 -23.04 5.12 -29.55
CA GLN A 142 -23.71 6.00 -28.61
C GLN A 142 -22.80 7.11 -28.07
N LEU A 143 -21.55 6.77 -27.73
CA LEU A 143 -20.55 7.78 -27.35
C LEU A 143 -20.31 8.75 -28.51
N MET A 144 -20.19 8.23 -29.73
CA MET A 144 -19.99 9.02 -30.93
C MET A 144 -21.16 9.95 -31.25
N SER A 145 -22.41 9.48 -31.03
CA SER A 145 -23.62 10.30 -31.13
C SER A 145 -23.54 11.52 -30.23
N ILE A 146 -23.20 11.34 -28.95
CA ILE A 146 -23.07 12.46 -27.99
C ILE A 146 -21.91 13.38 -28.38
N VAL A 147 -20.75 12.85 -28.80
CA VAL A 147 -19.62 13.68 -29.25
C VAL A 147 -20.01 14.54 -30.47
N GLN A 148 -20.70 13.95 -31.45
CA GLN A 148 -21.19 14.67 -32.63
C GLN A 148 -22.16 15.80 -32.24
N LEU A 149 -23.07 15.53 -31.30
CA LEU A 149 -24.02 16.53 -30.77
C LEU A 149 -23.29 17.68 -30.05
N LEU A 150 -22.26 17.38 -29.24
CA LEU A 150 -21.44 18.40 -28.59
C LEU A 150 -20.72 19.30 -29.61
N TYR A 151 -20.26 18.71 -30.73
CA TYR A 151 -19.70 19.46 -31.85
C TYR A 151 -20.74 20.38 -32.52
N HIS A 152 -21.96 19.89 -32.77
CA HIS A 152 -23.04 20.73 -33.31
C HIS A 152 -23.42 21.89 -32.38
N ILE A 153 -23.35 21.69 -31.05
CA ILE A 153 -23.57 22.77 -30.08
C ILE A 153 -22.46 23.84 -30.19
N CYS A 154 -21.21 23.41 -30.41
CA CYS A 154 -20.04 24.29 -30.46
C CYS A 154 -19.77 24.94 -31.82
N TYR A 155 -20.23 24.33 -32.91
CA TYR A 155 -19.90 24.66 -34.30
C TYR A 155 -21.14 24.51 -35.18
N ARG A 156 -21.47 25.56 -35.94
CA ARG A 156 -22.67 25.58 -36.82
C ARG A 156 -22.42 25.08 -38.24
N ASP A 157 -21.18 24.70 -38.55
CA ASP A 157 -20.75 24.21 -39.87
C ASP A 157 -20.85 22.69 -39.91
N SER A 158 -21.78 22.17 -40.70
CA SER A 158 -22.06 20.72 -40.76
C SER A 158 -20.92 19.91 -41.40
N ASP A 159 -20.19 20.51 -42.35
CA ASP A 159 -19.05 19.85 -43.00
C ASP A 159 -17.88 19.72 -42.02
N TYR A 160 -17.66 20.76 -41.20
CA TYR A 160 -16.66 20.73 -40.14
C TYR A 160 -16.99 19.71 -39.04
N VAL A 161 -18.25 19.63 -38.61
CA VAL A 161 -18.69 18.66 -37.59
C VAL A 161 -18.50 17.23 -38.09
N THR A 162 -18.90 16.96 -39.34
CA THR A 162 -18.73 15.64 -39.97
C THR A 162 -17.25 15.26 -40.02
N PHE A 163 -16.40 16.13 -40.56
CA PHE A 163 -14.95 15.90 -40.66
C PHE A 163 -14.30 15.60 -39.29
N LYS A 164 -14.67 16.35 -38.25
CA LYS A 164 -14.12 16.16 -36.90
C LYS A 164 -14.60 14.85 -36.26
N THR A 165 -15.86 14.52 -36.44
CA THR A 165 -16.47 13.30 -35.89
C THR A 165 -15.88 12.06 -36.56
N ASP A 166 -15.67 12.08 -37.88
CA ASP A 166 -15.06 10.98 -38.62
C ASP A 166 -13.61 10.75 -38.19
N LYS A 167 -12.83 11.81 -38.03
CA LYS A 167 -11.46 11.71 -37.50
C LYS A 167 -11.42 11.17 -36.07
N PHE A 168 -12.37 11.56 -35.23
CA PHE A 168 -12.51 11.03 -33.87
C PHE A 168 -12.84 9.54 -33.88
N ARG A 169 -13.72 9.11 -34.80
CA ARG A 169 -14.07 7.71 -35.04
C ARG A 169 -12.87 6.90 -35.52
N GLU A 170 -12.09 7.40 -36.46
CA GLU A 170 -10.88 6.74 -37.00
C GLU A 170 -9.84 6.43 -35.91
N GLU A 171 -9.62 7.34 -34.95
CA GLU A 171 -8.68 7.08 -33.85
C GLU A 171 -9.21 6.03 -32.86
N LEU A 172 -10.53 5.98 -32.66
CA LEU A 172 -11.17 4.96 -31.81
C LEU A 172 -11.26 3.59 -32.49
N HIS A 173 -11.29 3.50 -33.82
CA HIS A 173 -11.17 2.22 -34.54
C HIS A 173 -9.83 1.50 -34.30
N GLY A 174 -8.80 2.18 -33.80
CA GLY A 174 -7.57 1.54 -33.33
C GLY A 174 -7.73 0.78 -32.00
N LEU A 175 -8.82 1.02 -31.28
CA LEU A 175 -9.15 0.44 -29.97
C LEU A 175 -10.33 -0.55 -30.03
N PHE A 176 -11.13 -0.57 -31.11
CA PHE A 176 -12.35 -1.39 -31.26
C PHE A 176 -12.48 -2.03 -32.64
N GLU A 177 -13.03 -3.24 -32.71
CA GLU A 177 -13.20 -4.00 -33.96
C GLU A 177 -14.39 -3.51 -34.81
N ASP A 178 -15.49 -3.04 -34.22
CA ASP A 178 -16.67 -2.48 -34.92
C ASP A 178 -17.46 -1.38 -34.13
N GLU A 179 -18.54 -0.83 -34.71
CA GLU A 179 -19.37 0.22 -34.08
C GLU A 179 -20.34 -0.27 -32.99
N ASP A 180 -20.63 -1.58 -32.96
CA ASP A 180 -21.49 -2.24 -31.96
C ASP A 180 -20.68 -2.76 -30.76
N SER A 181 -19.36 -2.65 -30.83
CA SER A 181 -18.42 -3.04 -29.80
C SER A 181 -18.71 -2.28 -28.50
N LEU A 182 -18.93 -3.04 -27.44
CA LEU A 182 -19.25 -2.52 -26.12
C LEU A 182 -17.99 -1.94 -25.45
N PHE A 183 -18.04 -0.65 -25.13
CA PHE A 183 -17.01 0.08 -24.42
C PHE A 183 -17.29 0.02 -22.91
N SER A 184 -16.50 -0.74 -22.16
CA SER A 184 -16.66 -0.85 -20.71
C SER A 184 -16.23 0.42 -19.97
N TYR A 185 -16.73 0.60 -18.74
CA TYR A 185 -16.32 1.75 -17.90
C TYR A 185 -14.81 1.81 -17.67
N ARG A 186 -14.18 0.65 -17.48
CA ARG A 186 -12.72 0.56 -17.29
C ARG A 186 -11.98 1.06 -18.53
N GLN A 187 -12.35 0.59 -19.72
CA GLN A 187 -11.74 1.03 -20.97
C GLN A 187 -11.99 2.52 -21.21
N PHE A 188 -13.16 3.04 -20.82
CA PHE A 188 -13.45 4.48 -20.86
C PHE A 188 -12.52 5.28 -19.96
N VAL A 189 -12.36 4.88 -18.69
CA VAL A 189 -11.48 5.57 -17.73
C VAL A 189 -10.02 5.55 -18.19
N GLU A 190 -9.54 4.41 -18.69
CA GLU A 190 -8.19 4.28 -19.25
C GLU A 190 -8.01 5.21 -20.47
N TRP A 191 -9.01 5.24 -21.37
CA TRP A 191 -9.01 6.12 -22.53
C TRP A 191 -8.99 7.60 -22.13
N ILE A 192 -9.91 8.09 -21.29
CA ILE A 192 -9.97 9.53 -20.92
C ILE A 192 -8.73 10.02 -20.15
N ARG A 193 -7.96 9.10 -19.55
CA ARG A 193 -6.68 9.38 -18.88
C ARG A 193 -5.49 9.36 -19.83
N SER A 194 -5.64 8.80 -21.03
CA SER A 194 -4.60 8.82 -22.06
C SER A 194 -4.34 10.24 -22.59
N ASP A 195 -3.20 10.41 -23.28
CA ASP A 195 -2.84 11.65 -23.98
C ASP A 195 -3.08 11.55 -25.50
N SER A 196 -4.12 10.80 -25.89
CA SER A 196 -4.53 10.65 -27.29
C SER A 196 -5.02 11.98 -27.89
N TRP A 197 -5.09 12.06 -29.21
CA TRP A 197 -5.62 13.25 -29.87
C TRP A 197 -7.10 13.45 -29.54
N SER A 198 -7.90 12.39 -29.58
CA SER A 198 -9.33 12.35 -29.26
C SER A 198 -9.63 12.86 -27.85
N VAL A 199 -8.82 12.48 -26.85
CA VAL A 199 -9.02 12.95 -25.47
C VAL A 199 -8.71 14.43 -25.34
N ARG A 200 -7.62 14.92 -25.96
CA ARG A 200 -7.30 16.35 -25.97
C ARG A 200 -8.38 17.17 -26.67
N GLU A 201 -8.91 16.64 -27.77
CA GLU A 201 -9.97 17.26 -28.54
C GLU A 201 -11.29 17.28 -27.74
N LEU A 202 -11.65 16.19 -27.07
CA LEU A 202 -12.82 16.11 -26.20
C LEU A 202 -12.72 17.08 -25.01
N ARG A 203 -11.54 17.18 -24.37
CA ARG A 203 -11.26 18.18 -23.32
C ARG A 203 -11.45 19.61 -23.85
N ALA A 204 -10.96 19.90 -25.06
CA ALA A 204 -11.12 21.22 -25.68
C ALA A 204 -12.60 21.54 -25.96
N LEU A 205 -13.37 20.56 -26.42
CA LEU A 205 -14.81 20.68 -26.69
C LEU A 205 -15.59 20.99 -25.40
N VAL A 206 -15.38 20.20 -24.34
CA VAL A 206 -16.02 20.39 -23.03
C VAL A 206 -15.64 21.72 -22.39
N ASN A 207 -14.37 22.14 -22.50
CA ASN A 207 -13.92 23.43 -22.01
C ASN A 207 -14.63 24.61 -22.72
N LYS A 208 -14.79 24.51 -24.05
CA LYS A 208 -15.49 25.55 -24.84
C LYS A 208 -16.95 25.70 -24.40
N LEU A 209 -17.64 24.59 -24.14
CA LEU A 209 -19.03 24.59 -23.65
C LEU A 209 -19.14 25.21 -22.26
N SER A 210 -18.17 24.94 -21.39
CA SER A 210 -18.12 25.48 -20.02
C SER A 210 -18.06 27.01 -20.01
N ASN A 211 -17.33 27.61 -20.95
CA ASN A 211 -17.25 29.07 -21.10
C ASN A 211 -18.54 29.72 -21.66
N SER A 212 -19.45 28.93 -22.24
CA SER A 212 -20.70 29.43 -22.81
C SER A 212 -21.87 29.48 -21.80
N VAL A 213 -21.85 28.62 -20.78
CA VAL A 213 -22.95 28.44 -19.80
C VAL A 213 -22.70 29.13 -18.45
N THR A 214 -21.46 29.46 -18.12
CA THR A 214 -21.01 30.10 -16.84
C THR A 214 -21.59 31.48 -16.52
N ARG A 215 -22.52 32.01 -17.33
CA ARG A 215 -23.25 33.27 -17.05
C ARG A 215 -24.53 33.08 -16.23
N ALA A 216 -24.98 31.85 -15.96
CA ALA A 216 -26.13 31.59 -15.11
C ALA A 216 -25.74 31.64 -13.62
N HIS A 217 -26.52 32.35 -12.79
CA HIS A 217 -26.35 32.34 -11.33
C HIS A 217 -27.04 31.12 -10.71
N GLY A 218 -26.28 30.24 -10.04
CA GLY A 218 -26.78 29.05 -9.33
C GLY A 218 -26.55 27.72 -10.08
N SER A 219 -26.77 26.60 -9.39
CA SER A 219 -26.75 25.23 -9.92
C SER A 219 -27.81 24.37 -9.23
N GLU A 220 -28.27 23.31 -9.90
CA GLU A 220 -29.06 22.23 -9.29
C GLU A 220 -28.31 20.91 -9.46
N THR A 221 -28.37 20.04 -8.46
CA THR A 221 -27.67 18.74 -8.47
C THR A 221 -28.55 17.66 -9.09
N TRP A 222 -28.01 16.97 -10.09
CA TRP A 222 -28.57 15.75 -10.66
C TRP A 222 -27.78 14.56 -10.11
N SER A 223 -28.47 13.63 -9.43
CA SER A 223 -27.90 12.33 -9.11
C SER A 223 -28.22 11.34 -10.22
N ILE A 224 -27.19 10.66 -10.72
CA ILE A 224 -27.28 9.61 -11.74
C ILE A 224 -26.70 8.34 -11.11
N GLN A 225 -27.58 7.40 -10.79
CA GLN A 225 -27.17 6.08 -10.32
C GLN A 225 -26.72 5.25 -11.53
N ALA A 226 -25.50 4.73 -11.48
CA ALA A 226 -24.97 3.78 -12.46
C ALA A 226 -24.53 2.49 -11.76
N ARG A 227 -24.84 1.35 -12.37
CA ARG A 227 -24.35 0.05 -11.91
C ARG A 227 -22.88 -0.04 -12.30
N THR A 228 -22.04 -0.41 -11.34
CA THR A 228 -20.63 -0.71 -11.59
C THR A 228 -20.38 -2.16 -11.24
N GLU A 229 -19.62 -2.86 -12.08
CA GLU A 229 -19.03 -4.13 -11.69
C GLU A 229 -17.68 -3.81 -11.05
N PHE A 230 -17.68 -3.67 -9.73
CA PHE A 230 -16.42 -3.70 -8.98
C PHE A 230 -16.04 -5.16 -8.78
N GLU A 231 -15.13 -5.65 -9.61
CA GLU A 231 -14.43 -6.91 -9.33
C GLU A 231 -13.21 -6.63 -8.46
N LYS A 232 -13.14 -7.32 -7.32
CA LYS A 232 -11.92 -7.34 -6.52
C LYS A 232 -10.74 -7.90 -7.33
N ILE A 233 -9.57 -7.31 -7.10
CA ILE A 233 -8.32 -7.76 -7.72
C ILE A 233 -7.98 -9.14 -7.16
N LYS A 234 -7.91 -10.14 -8.04
CA LYS A 234 -7.54 -11.50 -7.66
C LYS A 234 -6.05 -11.58 -7.35
N VAL A 235 -5.71 -12.23 -6.24
CA VAL A 235 -4.33 -12.52 -5.84
C VAL A 235 -4.17 -14.03 -5.76
N GLU A 236 -3.36 -14.59 -6.67
CA GLU A 236 -3.29 -16.04 -6.87
C GLU A 236 -2.61 -16.79 -5.72
N LYS A 237 -1.56 -16.19 -5.15
CA LYS A 237 -0.79 -16.79 -4.05
C LYS A 237 -1.04 -16.03 -2.75
N PRO A 238 -1.06 -16.72 -1.61
CA PRO A 238 -1.32 -16.06 -0.34
C PRO A 238 -0.16 -15.14 0.07
N VAL A 239 -0.48 -14.25 1.00
CA VAL A 239 0.50 -13.55 1.84
C VAL A 239 0.37 -14.07 3.26
N VAL A 240 1.48 -14.05 4.00
CA VAL A 240 1.50 -14.43 5.41
C VAL A 240 1.21 -13.20 6.25
N GLU A 241 0.11 -13.20 6.99
CA GLU A 241 -0.25 -12.12 7.90
C GLU A 241 0.18 -12.48 9.32
N LEU A 242 0.99 -11.61 9.93
CA LEU A 242 1.42 -11.73 11.32
C LEU A 242 0.71 -10.64 12.12
N ASP A 243 -0.35 -10.99 12.84
CA ASP A 243 -1.09 -10.05 13.68
C ASP A 243 -0.27 -9.67 14.93
N GLY A 244 -0.71 -8.64 15.64
CA GLY A 244 0.07 -8.03 16.71
C GLY A 244 -0.76 -7.63 17.92
N ASP A 245 -0.29 -6.60 18.62
CA ASP A 245 -0.80 -6.22 19.94
C ASP A 245 -1.36 -4.79 20.00
N GLU A 246 -2.10 -4.50 21.07
CA GLU A 246 -2.53 -3.18 21.53
C GLU A 246 -3.17 -2.27 20.44
N MET A 247 -2.74 -1.01 20.33
CA MET A 247 -3.36 -0.02 19.45
C MET A 247 -3.14 -0.38 17.97
N THR A 248 -1.99 -0.98 17.67
CA THR A 248 -1.66 -1.43 16.32
C THR A 248 -2.57 -2.57 15.88
N ARG A 249 -2.91 -3.53 16.75
CA ARG A 249 -3.88 -4.59 16.43
C ARG A 249 -5.26 -4.03 16.03
N ILE A 250 -5.73 -2.99 16.73
CA ILE A 250 -7.01 -2.32 16.39
C ILE A 250 -6.93 -1.67 15.00
N LEU A 251 -5.87 -0.90 14.75
CA LEU A 251 -5.68 -0.25 13.45
C LEU A 251 -5.46 -1.26 12.33
N TRP A 252 -4.78 -2.37 12.62
CA TRP A 252 -4.53 -3.45 11.68
C TRP A 252 -5.83 -4.04 11.15
N GLN A 253 -6.78 -4.33 12.03
CA GLN A 253 -8.11 -4.78 11.64
C GLN A 253 -8.83 -3.73 10.79
N MET A 254 -8.78 -2.45 11.17
CA MET A 254 -9.40 -1.36 10.40
C MET A 254 -8.79 -1.22 9.00
N ILE A 255 -7.47 -1.36 8.86
CA ILE A 255 -6.77 -1.31 7.57
C ILE A 255 -7.27 -2.46 6.69
N LYS A 256 -7.32 -3.70 7.22
CA LYS A 256 -7.82 -4.85 6.48
C LYS A 256 -9.25 -4.66 6.01
N GLU A 257 -10.15 -4.32 6.92
CA GLU A 257 -11.58 -4.21 6.63
C GLU A 257 -11.95 -3.06 5.71
N LYS A 258 -11.22 -1.93 5.79
CA LYS A 258 -11.58 -0.72 5.05
C LYS A 258 -10.75 -0.46 3.81
N LEU A 259 -9.49 -0.92 3.79
CA LEU A 259 -8.53 -0.57 2.75
C LEU A 259 -8.06 -1.77 1.94
N ILE A 260 -8.10 -3.00 2.47
CA ILE A 260 -7.56 -4.18 1.78
C ILE A 260 -8.70 -5.08 1.25
N PHE A 261 -9.49 -5.66 2.15
CA PHE A 261 -10.53 -6.64 1.82
C PHE A 261 -11.65 -6.12 0.92
N PRO A 262 -12.03 -4.83 0.95
CA PRO A 262 -13.00 -4.31 0.00
C PRO A 262 -12.50 -4.39 -1.45
N HIS A 263 -11.18 -4.44 -1.67
CA HIS A 263 -10.60 -4.31 -3.00
C HIS A 263 -9.89 -5.55 -3.54
N LEU A 264 -9.51 -6.50 -2.68
CA LEU A 264 -8.74 -7.69 -3.06
C LEU A 264 -9.51 -8.99 -2.80
N ASP A 265 -9.41 -9.93 -3.74
CA ASP A 265 -9.84 -11.33 -3.60
C ASP A 265 -8.59 -12.18 -3.39
N MET A 266 -8.30 -12.51 -2.14
CA MET A 266 -7.03 -13.12 -1.77
C MET A 266 -7.15 -14.07 -0.58
N GLU A 267 -6.26 -15.05 -0.57
CA GLU A 267 -6.02 -15.93 0.56
C GLU A 267 -4.97 -15.32 1.50
N ILE A 268 -5.21 -15.41 2.80
CA ILE A 268 -4.27 -14.98 3.83
C ILE A 268 -3.95 -16.16 4.74
N ASP A 269 -2.66 -16.47 4.84
CA ASP A 269 -2.15 -17.42 5.82
C ASP A 269 -1.84 -16.66 7.12
N TYR A 270 -2.73 -16.76 8.10
CA TYR A 270 -2.74 -15.90 9.28
C TYR A 270 -2.12 -16.55 10.51
N TYR A 271 -1.28 -15.75 11.20
CA TYR A 271 -0.61 -16.09 12.44
C TYR A 271 -0.83 -14.98 13.47
N ASP A 272 -1.44 -15.32 14.61
CA ASP A 272 -1.62 -14.36 15.71
C ASP A 272 -0.34 -14.27 16.55
N LEU A 273 0.46 -13.20 16.40
CA LEU A 273 1.65 -13.01 17.23
C LEU A 273 1.41 -12.14 18.47
N SER A 274 0.14 -11.98 18.88
CA SER A 274 -0.16 -11.33 20.17
C SER A 274 0.58 -12.00 21.32
N ILE A 275 0.95 -11.22 22.32
CA ILE A 275 1.70 -11.73 23.48
C ILE A 275 0.97 -12.88 24.18
N THR A 276 -0.37 -12.83 24.23
CA THR A 276 -1.19 -13.88 24.84
C THR A 276 -1.15 -15.18 24.04
N TYR A 277 -1.24 -15.12 22.71
CA TYR A 277 -1.22 -16.36 21.90
C TYR A 277 0.19 -16.92 21.76
N ARG A 278 1.22 -16.07 21.76
CA ARG A 278 2.61 -16.52 21.89
C ARG A 278 2.84 -17.24 23.21
N ASP A 279 2.33 -16.73 24.32
CA ASP A 279 2.43 -17.42 25.62
C ASP A 279 1.67 -18.76 25.62
N GLU A 280 0.44 -18.79 25.09
CA GLU A 280 -0.36 -20.02 24.94
C GLU A 280 0.32 -21.11 24.10
N THR A 281 1.15 -20.71 23.13
CA THR A 281 1.82 -21.63 22.19
C THR A 281 3.30 -21.82 22.49
N GLU A 282 3.79 -21.37 23.66
CA GLU A 282 5.21 -21.39 24.01
C GLU A 282 6.13 -20.78 22.92
N ASP A 283 5.65 -19.72 22.27
CA ASP A 283 6.25 -18.99 21.13
C ASP A 283 6.43 -19.81 19.84
N HIS A 284 5.89 -21.03 19.75
CA HIS A 284 5.94 -21.85 18.54
C HIS A 284 5.26 -21.17 17.33
N VAL A 285 4.21 -20.37 17.56
CA VAL A 285 3.53 -19.62 16.49
C VAL A 285 4.48 -18.69 15.72
N THR A 286 5.48 -18.11 16.40
CA THR A 286 6.45 -17.21 15.77
C THR A 286 7.36 -17.96 14.80
N MET A 287 7.77 -19.18 15.15
CA MET A 287 8.57 -20.06 14.28
C MET A 287 7.76 -20.53 13.07
N MET A 288 6.51 -20.94 13.29
CA MET A 288 5.63 -21.35 12.20
C MET A 288 5.36 -20.22 11.20
N ALA A 289 5.15 -18.99 11.68
CA ALA A 289 5.01 -17.83 10.82
C ALA A 289 6.26 -17.59 9.96
N ALA A 290 7.45 -17.82 10.51
CA ALA A 290 8.71 -17.72 9.77
C ALA A 290 8.80 -18.75 8.63
N GLU A 291 8.44 -20.00 8.91
CA GLU A 291 8.42 -21.10 7.92
C GLU A 291 7.38 -20.85 6.81
N ALA A 292 6.22 -20.31 7.17
CA ALA A 292 5.21 -19.89 6.22
C ALA A 292 5.71 -18.76 5.32
N ILE A 293 6.43 -17.78 5.87
CA ILE A 293 7.04 -16.69 5.08
C ILE A 293 8.07 -17.25 4.10
N GLN A 294 8.92 -18.21 4.50
CA GLN A 294 9.86 -18.86 3.59
C GLN A 294 9.14 -19.61 2.45
N THR A 295 7.96 -20.17 2.73
CA THR A 295 7.15 -20.88 1.74
C THR A 295 6.46 -19.92 0.77
N HIS A 296 5.84 -18.86 1.29
CA HIS A 296 5.02 -17.94 0.51
C HIS A 296 5.78 -16.71 0.00
N ASN A 297 7.01 -16.48 0.45
CA ASN A 297 7.92 -15.38 0.12
C ASN A 297 7.47 -13.98 0.58
N VAL A 298 6.27 -13.82 1.17
CA VAL A 298 5.73 -12.51 1.56
C VAL A 298 5.11 -12.58 2.94
N GLY A 299 5.76 -11.94 3.93
CA GLY A 299 5.21 -11.70 5.25
C GLY A 299 4.81 -10.23 5.44
N ILE A 300 3.69 -10.00 6.12
CA ILE A 300 3.20 -8.67 6.47
C ILE A 300 2.88 -8.67 7.97
N LYS A 301 3.64 -7.89 8.74
CA LYS A 301 3.65 -7.97 10.21
C LYS A 301 3.18 -6.70 10.90
N CYS A 302 2.28 -6.90 11.85
CA CYS A 302 1.83 -5.93 12.83
C CYS A 302 2.84 -5.83 14.01
N PRO A 303 3.03 -4.65 14.63
CA PRO A 303 3.84 -4.51 15.84
C PRO A 303 3.37 -5.40 16.99
N THR A 304 4.34 -5.96 17.72
CA THR A 304 4.15 -6.94 18.81
C THR A 304 4.82 -6.49 20.09
N ILE A 305 4.26 -6.84 21.25
CA ILE A 305 4.86 -6.59 22.56
C ILE A 305 6.14 -7.42 22.73
N ILE A 306 7.17 -6.83 23.31
CA ILE A 306 8.30 -7.56 23.88
C ILE A 306 8.13 -7.45 25.41
N PRO A 307 7.90 -8.56 26.13
CA PRO A 307 7.55 -8.48 27.54
C PRO A 307 8.76 -8.02 28.38
N ASP A 308 8.51 -7.07 29.28
CA ASP A 308 9.34 -6.75 30.44
C ASP A 308 8.68 -7.31 31.72
N ASP A 309 9.29 -7.09 32.89
CA ASP A 309 8.75 -7.57 34.18
C ASP A 309 7.31 -7.08 34.43
N ASP A 310 7.00 -5.84 34.00
CA ASP A 310 5.65 -5.27 34.15
C ASP A 310 4.66 -5.97 33.22
N ARG A 311 5.05 -6.29 31.98
CA ARG A 311 4.21 -7.05 31.04
C ARG A 311 4.01 -8.49 31.48
N LEU A 312 5.02 -9.12 32.08
CA LEU A 312 4.90 -10.47 32.65
C LEU A 312 3.74 -10.52 33.66
N LEU A 313 3.67 -9.51 34.53
CA LEU A 313 2.60 -9.38 35.53
C LEU A 313 1.27 -8.99 34.90
N GLU A 314 1.25 -8.02 33.96
CA GLU A 314 0.03 -7.53 33.32
C GLU A 314 -0.73 -8.65 32.60
N PHE A 315 -0.02 -9.47 31.83
CA PHE A 315 -0.60 -10.53 31.01
C PHE A 315 -0.57 -11.90 31.68
N ASN A 316 0.00 -11.99 32.90
CA ASN A 316 0.20 -13.25 33.63
C ASN A 316 0.92 -14.31 32.76
N LEU A 317 2.05 -13.90 32.18
CA LEU A 317 2.81 -14.72 31.24
C LEU A 317 3.55 -15.85 31.96
N SER A 318 3.66 -16.99 31.29
CA SER A 318 4.42 -18.14 31.78
C SER A 318 5.94 -17.89 31.80
N ASN A 319 6.45 -17.12 30.82
CA ASN A 319 7.87 -16.85 30.64
C ASN A 319 8.13 -15.47 30.02
N MET A 320 9.38 -15.00 30.13
CA MET A 320 9.90 -13.84 29.41
C MET A 320 10.24 -14.22 27.96
N TRP A 321 9.25 -14.11 27.07
CA TRP A 321 9.42 -14.46 25.65
C TRP A 321 10.36 -13.51 24.92
N LYS A 322 11.11 -14.07 23.95
CA LYS A 322 12.01 -13.29 23.09
C LYS A 322 11.21 -12.39 22.15
N SER A 323 11.91 -11.42 21.57
CA SER A 323 11.34 -10.54 20.55
C SER A 323 10.95 -11.33 19.29
N PRO A 324 9.68 -11.28 18.84
CA PRO A 324 9.27 -11.93 17.59
C PRO A 324 10.06 -11.43 16.38
N ASN A 325 10.39 -10.14 16.35
CA ASN A 325 11.21 -9.56 15.29
C ASN A 325 12.60 -10.20 15.23
N GLY A 326 13.23 -10.41 16.40
CA GLY A 326 14.52 -11.09 16.48
C GLY A 326 14.43 -12.55 16.04
N THR A 327 13.38 -13.26 16.43
CA THR A 327 13.14 -14.65 16.00
C THR A 327 12.98 -14.73 14.48
N LEU A 328 12.09 -13.91 13.89
CA LEU A 328 11.86 -13.86 12.44
C LEU A 328 13.13 -13.47 11.68
N GLN A 329 13.87 -12.47 12.16
CA GLN A 329 15.15 -12.05 11.56
C GLN A 329 16.19 -13.17 11.55
N ASN A 330 16.30 -13.94 12.64
CA ASN A 330 17.25 -15.05 12.71
C ASN A 330 16.87 -16.20 11.77
N VAL A 331 15.57 -16.49 11.60
CA VAL A 331 15.11 -17.59 10.73
C VAL A 331 15.17 -17.19 9.26
N LEU A 332 14.76 -15.96 8.92
CA LEU A 332 14.75 -15.46 7.55
C LEU A 332 16.14 -15.02 7.06
N ASP A 333 17.07 -14.74 7.99
CA ASP A 333 18.46 -14.35 7.71
C ASP A 333 18.57 -13.17 6.71
N GLY A 334 17.68 -12.19 6.88
CA GLY A 334 17.53 -11.06 5.98
C GLY A 334 18.07 -9.73 6.51
N THR A 335 18.24 -8.78 5.61
CA THR A 335 18.67 -7.40 5.92
C THR A 335 17.45 -6.51 6.08
N VAL A 336 17.40 -5.71 7.15
CA VAL A 336 16.28 -4.79 7.40
C VAL A 336 16.56 -3.45 6.72
N PHE A 337 15.76 -3.12 5.72
CA PHE A 337 15.76 -1.83 5.04
C PHE A 337 14.68 -0.93 5.59
N ARG A 338 15.06 0.28 5.98
CA ARG A 338 14.12 1.29 6.45
C ARG A 338 14.20 2.55 5.61
N MET A 339 13.05 2.95 5.05
CA MET A 339 12.95 4.08 4.14
C MET A 339 11.90 5.09 4.63
N PRO A 340 12.24 6.39 4.75
CA PRO A 340 11.30 7.41 5.19
C PRO A 340 10.21 7.67 4.14
N ILE A 341 9.01 7.95 4.63
CA ILE A 341 7.84 8.35 3.87
C ILE A 341 7.81 9.88 3.84
N ILE A 342 8.06 10.46 2.68
CA ILE A 342 8.19 11.92 2.52
C ILE A 342 6.82 12.53 2.22
N ILE A 343 6.35 13.39 3.12
CA ILE A 343 5.13 14.18 2.92
C ILE A 343 5.51 15.64 2.76
N LYS A 344 5.09 16.27 1.65
CA LYS A 344 5.53 17.63 1.24
C LYS A 344 5.29 18.72 2.30
N ASN A 345 4.22 18.61 3.09
CA ASN A 345 3.84 19.60 4.10
C ASN A 345 4.36 19.29 5.50
N VAL A 346 5.13 18.20 5.68
CA VAL A 346 5.79 17.89 6.96
C VAL A 346 7.17 18.53 6.97
N PRO A 347 7.44 19.51 7.85
CA PRO A 347 8.76 20.13 7.95
C PRO A 347 9.82 19.12 8.41
N ARG A 348 11.01 19.21 7.82
CA ARG A 348 12.16 18.36 8.16
C ARG A 348 13.15 19.14 9.03
N PRO A 349 13.61 18.58 10.16
CA PRO A 349 14.69 19.18 10.97
C PRO A 349 15.98 19.39 10.20
N VAL A 350 16.24 18.58 9.17
CA VAL A 350 17.36 18.76 8.22
C VAL A 350 16.77 19.15 6.86
N PRO A 351 16.64 20.46 6.53
CA PRO A 351 15.89 20.90 5.36
C PRO A 351 16.47 20.43 4.02
N GLY A 352 17.79 20.19 3.96
CA GLY A 352 18.48 19.76 2.75
C GLY A 352 18.13 18.33 2.29
N TRP A 353 17.51 17.52 3.14
CA TRP A 353 17.12 16.14 2.82
C TRP A 353 15.89 16.09 1.91
N GLU A 354 16.12 16.35 0.62
CA GLU A 354 15.09 16.40 -0.43
C GLU A 354 14.61 15.00 -0.85
N LYS A 355 15.54 14.03 -0.97
CA LYS A 355 15.30 12.63 -1.36
C LYS A 355 15.43 11.71 -0.14
N PRO A 356 14.86 10.50 -0.13
CA PRO A 356 14.93 9.59 1.03
C PRO A 356 16.35 9.07 1.26
N ILE A 357 16.71 8.83 2.53
CA ILE A 357 17.91 8.08 2.92
C ILE A 357 17.42 6.71 3.40
N VAL A 358 17.84 5.64 2.72
CA VAL A 358 17.43 4.28 3.05
C VAL A 358 18.50 3.64 3.92
N ILE A 359 18.14 3.16 5.11
CA ILE A 359 19.09 2.47 5.99
C ILE A 359 18.97 0.96 5.80
N GLY A 360 20.07 0.30 5.45
CA GLY A 360 20.18 -1.16 5.42
C GLY A 360 20.92 -1.67 6.66
N ARG A 361 20.18 -2.17 7.66
CA ARG A 361 20.73 -2.66 8.92
C ARG A 361 21.10 -4.15 8.82
N HIS A 362 22.34 -4.48 9.15
CA HIS A 362 22.76 -5.87 9.35
C HIS A 362 22.21 -6.42 10.66
N ALA A 363 21.03 -7.04 10.63
CA ALA A 363 20.32 -7.51 11.83
C ALA A 363 20.86 -8.83 12.41
N HIS A 364 22.19 -8.98 12.50
CA HIS A 364 22.86 -10.17 12.99
C HIS A 364 24.04 -9.84 13.92
N ALA A 365 24.12 -10.60 15.02
CA ALA A 365 25.23 -10.62 15.98
C ALA A 365 25.69 -9.23 16.49
N ASP A 366 27.00 -8.97 16.54
CA ASP A 366 27.59 -7.78 17.17
C ASP A 366 27.10 -7.58 18.62
N GLN A 367 26.80 -6.35 19.05
CA GLN A 367 26.28 -6.04 20.39
C GLN A 367 24.98 -6.79 20.73
N TYR A 368 24.22 -7.26 19.74
CA TYR A 368 22.92 -7.91 19.95
C TYR A 368 23.04 -9.41 20.25
N LYS A 369 24.24 -9.99 20.11
CA LYS A 369 24.59 -11.34 20.59
C LYS A 369 25.91 -11.31 21.36
N SER A 370 26.11 -10.24 22.14
CA SER A 370 27.28 -10.11 23.00
C SER A 370 27.16 -10.99 24.25
N SER A 371 28.30 -11.24 24.88
CA SER A 371 28.37 -11.77 26.25
C SER A 371 29.10 -10.76 27.12
N GLU A 372 28.55 -10.49 28.29
CA GLU A 372 29.02 -9.42 29.18
C GLU A 372 29.40 -9.98 30.55
N PHE A 373 30.39 -9.36 31.17
CA PHE A 373 30.84 -9.72 32.52
C PHE A 373 31.32 -8.49 33.27
N ILE A 374 30.96 -8.39 34.56
CA ILE A 374 31.42 -7.34 35.47
C ILE A 374 32.32 -8.00 36.52
N SER A 375 33.56 -7.51 36.63
CA SER A 375 34.51 -7.95 37.65
C SER A 375 34.61 -6.91 38.76
N GLU A 376 34.38 -7.32 39.99
CA GLU A 376 34.61 -6.47 41.18
C GLU A 376 36.07 -6.54 41.69
N GLN A 377 36.91 -7.35 41.05
CA GLN A 377 38.29 -7.60 41.45
C GLN A 377 39.28 -7.44 40.29
N PRO A 378 40.57 -7.21 40.58
CA PRO A 378 41.63 -7.21 39.57
C PRO A 378 41.72 -8.57 38.88
N GLY A 379 42.05 -8.56 37.59
CA GLY A 379 42.01 -9.79 36.78
C GLY A 379 42.50 -9.59 35.35
N THR A 380 42.63 -10.68 34.60
CA THR A 380 43.00 -10.64 33.18
C THR A 380 41.79 -11.02 32.34
N PHE A 381 41.39 -10.15 31.43
CA PHE A 381 40.36 -10.43 30.43
C PHE A 381 41.01 -10.96 29.15
N LYS A 382 40.62 -12.17 28.77
CA LYS A 382 41.06 -12.86 27.56
C LYS A 382 39.87 -13.19 26.68
N LEU A 383 40.07 -13.14 25.37
CA LEU A 383 39.23 -13.79 24.37
C LEU A 383 39.90 -15.12 24.02
N VAL A 384 39.17 -16.22 24.13
CA VAL A 384 39.68 -17.56 23.84
C VAL A 384 38.86 -18.16 22.70
N PHE A 385 39.53 -18.60 21.65
CA PHE A 385 38.95 -19.35 20.54
C PHE A 385 39.50 -20.78 20.58
N GLU A 386 38.61 -21.75 20.75
CA GLU A 386 38.93 -23.18 20.71
C GLU A 386 38.33 -23.73 19.42
N SER A 387 39.19 -24.22 18.51
CA SER A 387 38.73 -24.87 17.29
C SER A 387 38.23 -26.29 17.58
N ASP A 388 37.37 -26.82 16.71
CA ASP A 388 36.91 -28.21 16.79
C ASP A 388 38.05 -29.23 16.64
N ASP A 389 39.16 -28.82 16.01
CA ASP A 389 40.40 -29.60 15.90
C ASP A 389 41.24 -29.58 17.20
N GLY A 390 40.77 -28.89 18.24
CA GLY A 390 41.40 -28.80 19.55
C GLY A 390 42.53 -27.76 19.66
N GLU A 391 42.69 -26.89 18.65
CA GLU A 391 43.64 -25.77 18.73
C GLU A 391 43.01 -24.60 19.50
N THR A 392 43.70 -24.14 20.55
CA THR A 392 43.27 -22.99 21.34
C THR A 392 44.14 -21.77 21.02
N THR A 393 43.50 -20.66 20.65
CA THR A 393 44.14 -19.34 20.53
C THR A 393 43.55 -18.40 21.56
N ASP A 394 44.39 -17.75 22.37
CA ASP A 394 43.96 -16.70 23.30
C ASP A 394 44.54 -15.32 22.96
N VAL A 395 43.73 -14.29 23.15
CA VAL A 395 44.12 -12.89 23.00
C VAL A 395 43.82 -12.17 24.31
N ILE A 396 44.84 -11.59 24.93
CA ILE A 396 44.65 -10.75 26.11
C ILE A 396 44.07 -9.41 25.66
N ALA A 397 42.80 -9.17 25.97
CA ALA A 397 42.12 -7.94 25.66
C ALA A 397 42.50 -6.82 26.65
N HIS A 398 42.56 -7.14 27.94
CA HIS A 398 42.97 -6.19 28.98
C HIS A 398 43.43 -6.87 30.27
N LYS A 399 44.22 -6.14 31.08
CA LYS A 399 44.59 -6.54 32.44
C LYS A 399 44.13 -5.47 33.43
N PHE A 400 43.12 -5.79 34.24
CA PHE A 400 42.59 -4.91 35.26
C PHE A 400 43.54 -4.90 36.48
N GLU A 401 44.09 -3.73 36.78
CA GLU A 401 44.96 -3.50 37.94
C GLU A 401 44.16 -3.18 39.21
N ALA A 402 44.80 -3.30 40.38
CA ALA A 402 44.18 -3.03 41.68
C ALA A 402 43.69 -1.59 41.86
N SER A 403 44.19 -0.64 41.06
CA SER A 403 43.78 0.76 41.05
C SER A 403 42.49 1.01 40.26
N ALA A 404 42.04 0.06 39.44
CA ALA A 404 40.79 0.13 38.71
C ALA A 404 39.67 -0.54 39.53
N SER A 405 38.82 0.28 40.15
CA SER A 405 37.52 -0.14 40.65
C SER A 405 36.70 -0.78 39.52
N THR A 406 35.93 -1.82 39.83
CA THR A 406 34.95 -2.53 38.97
C THR A 406 35.18 -2.45 37.44
N GLY A 407 35.69 -3.54 36.86
CA GLY A 407 35.85 -3.68 35.41
C GLY A 407 34.59 -4.22 34.73
N MET A 408 34.35 -3.80 33.48
CA MET A 408 33.30 -4.35 32.62
C MET A 408 33.93 -4.88 31.34
N MET A 409 33.47 -6.04 30.88
CA MET A 409 33.99 -6.74 29.72
C MET A 409 32.85 -7.18 28.82
N MET A 410 33.11 -7.17 27.51
CA MET A 410 32.16 -7.63 26.51
C MET A 410 32.90 -8.36 25.40
N GLY A 411 32.38 -9.51 24.99
CA GLY A 411 32.77 -10.22 23.77
C GLY A 411 31.61 -10.21 22.77
N MET A 412 31.91 -10.04 21.48
CA MET A 412 30.94 -10.11 20.40
C MET A 412 31.55 -10.79 19.18
N TYR A 413 30.72 -11.23 18.25
CA TYR A 413 31.15 -11.95 17.05
C TYR A 413 30.29 -11.57 15.85
N ASN A 414 30.80 -11.92 14.67
CA ASN A 414 30.00 -12.03 13.45
C ASN A 414 30.60 -13.14 12.57
N THR A 415 29.93 -13.47 11.47
CA THR A 415 30.33 -14.55 10.56
C THR A 415 30.45 -14.03 9.14
N ARG A 416 31.48 -14.45 8.40
CA ARG A 416 31.66 -14.06 6.99
C ARG A 416 30.40 -14.33 6.14
N GLU A 417 29.78 -15.49 6.30
CA GLU A 417 28.56 -15.87 5.58
C GLU A 417 27.43 -14.83 5.75
N SER A 418 27.14 -14.44 6.99
CA SER A 418 26.10 -13.42 7.26
C SER A 418 26.48 -12.06 6.66
N VAL A 419 27.76 -11.68 6.69
CA VAL A 419 28.24 -10.43 6.09
C VAL A 419 28.13 -10.45 4.56
N GLU A 420 28.39 -11.58 3.92
CA GLU A 420 28.23 -11.77 2.47
C GLU A 420 26.74 -11.66 2.06
N LYS A 421 25.85 -12.33 2.79
CA LYS A 421 24.40 -12.23 2.58
C LYS A 421 23.90 -10.80 2.76
N TYR A 422 24.37 -10.12 3.80
CA TYR A 422 24.08 -8.71 4.06
C TYR A 422 24.54 -7.80 2.91
N ALA A 423 25.79 -7.94 2.46
CA ALA A 423 26.33 -7.18 1.33
C ALA A 423 25.48 -7.40 0.07
N GLN A 424 25.16 -8.66 -0.25
CA GLN A 424 24.33 -9.02 -1.39
C GLN A 424 22.95 -8.34 -1.33
N SER A 425 22.26 -8.42 -0.19
CA SER A 425 20.98 -7.74 0.00
C SER A 425 21.10 -6.23 -0.21
N CYS A 426 22.16 -5.58 0.29
CA CYS A 426 22.39 -4.15 0.10
C CYS A 426 22.60 -3.77 -1.37
N PHE A 427 23.41 -4.53 -2.11
CA PHE A 427 23.64 -4.27 -3.54
C PHE A 427 22.37 -4.47 -4.37
N GLU A 428 21.64 -5.56 -4.17
CA GLU A 428 20.39 -5.81 -4.90
C GLU A 428 19.34 -4.75 -4.59
N HIS A 429 19.21 -4.34 -3.33
CA HIS A 429 18.23 -3.34 -2.94
C HIS A 429 18.58 -1.96 -3.54
N ALA A 430 19.84 -1.53 -3.44
CA ALA A 430 20.32 -0.29 -4.04
C ALA A 430 20.08 -0.25 -5.55
N ARG A 431 20.36 -1.36 -6.26
CA ARG A 431 20.08 -1.52 -7.68
C ARG A 431 18.58 -1.42 -7.97
N SER A 432 17.73 -2.08 -7.18
CA SER A 432 16.27 -2.05 -7.35
C SER A 432 15.66 -0.65 -7.19
N LEU A 433 16.28 0.19 -6.36
CA LEU A 433 15.89 1.58 -6.14
C LEU A 433 16.59 2.56 -7.09
N ALA A 434 17.54 2.09 -7.91
CA ALA A 434 18.45 2.93 -8.69
C ALA A 434 19.11 4.02 -7.83
N MET A 435 19.64 3.64 -6.67
CA MET A 435 20.32 4.52 -5.73
C MET A 435 21.78 4.09 -5.50
N PRO A 436 22.73 5.01 -5.29
CA PRO A 436 24.08 4.67 -4.87
C PRO A 436 24.08 4.04 -3.47
N LEU A 437 25.08 3.22 -3.18
CA LEU A 437 25.25 2.49 -1.94
C LEU A 437 26.47 2.98 -1.17
N TYR A 438 26.29 3.28 0.12
CA TYR A 438 27.37 3.59 1.04
C TYR A 438 27.42 2.57 2.16
N PHE A 439 28.57 1.95 2.40
CA PHE A 439 28.79 1.12 3.59
C PHE A 439 29.70 1.86 4.58
N THR A 440 29.37 1.80 5.86
CA THR A 440 30.15 2.43 6.92
C THR A 440 30.67 1.48 7.97
N SER A 441 31.87 1.78 8.47
CA SER A 441 32.52 1.03 9.54
C SER A 441 33.44 1.92 10.37
N LYS A 442 34.09 1.36 11.39
CA LYS A 442 35.25 1.93 12.07
C LYS A 442 36.53 1.10 11.84
N LYS A 443 36.75 0.61 10.61
CA LYS A 443 37.94 -0.20 10.20
C LYS A 443 39.29 0.38 10.63
N THR A 444 39.44 1.70 10.74
CA THR A 444 40.69 2.32 11.24
C THR A 444 41.01 1.99 12.70
N ILE A 445 39.99 1.63 13.49
CA ILE A 445 40.12 1.20 14.89
C ILE A 445 39.95 -0.33 15.01
N LEU A 446 38.91 -0.88 14.37
CA LEU A 446 38.60 -2.31 14.36
C LEU A 446 39.17 -2.99 13.11
N ALA A 447 40.51 -2.97 12.98
CA ALA A 447 41.20 -3.35 11.75
C ALA A 447 40.88 -4.77 11.24
N ALA A 448 40.75 -5.75 12.13
CA ALA A 448 40.38 -7.12 11.76
C ALA A 448 38.86 -7.27 11.60
N TYR A 449 38.10 -6.88 12.63
CA TYR A 449 36.65 -7.11 12.70
C TYR A 449 35.89 -6.34 11.61
N ASP A 450 36.07 -5.03 11.54
CA ASP A 450 35.44 -4.21 10.50
C ASP A 450 36.18 -4.32 9.17
N GLY A 451 37.45 -4.74 9.20
CA GLY A 451 38.22 -5.08 7.99
C GLY A 451 37.54 -6.15 7.15
N LEU A 452 37.02 -7.19 7.80
CA LEU A 452 36.28 -8.27 7.14
C LEU A 452 35.04 -7.76 6.39
N PHE A 453 34.26 -6.87 7.00
CA PHE A 453 33.09 -6.28 6.34
C PHE A 453 33.48 -5.52 5.08
N VAL A 454 34.49 -4.66 5.19
CA VAL A 454 34.95 -3.85 4.07
C VAL A 454 35.48 -4.72 2.93
N GLU A 455 36.28 -5.73 3.26
CA GLU A 455 36.79 -6.70 2.29
C GLU A 455 35.63 -7.38 1.54
N VAL A 456 34.64 -7.91 2.25
CA VAL A 456 33.48 -8.60 1.64
C VAL A 456 32.73 -7.66 0.69
N PHE A 457 32.42 -6.43 1.11
CA PHE A 457 31.71 -5.49 0.25
C PHE A 457 32.53 -5.06 -0.97
N GLU A 458 33.82 -4.78 -0.80
CA GLU A 458 34.71 -4.38 -1.90
C GLU A 458 34.88 -5.50 -2.93
N THR A 459 35.17 -6.72 -2.48
CA THR A 459 35.29 -7.90 -3.35
C THR A 459 33.99 -8.15 -4.10
N MET A 460 32.85 -8.16 -3.39
CA MET A 460 31.56 -8.42 -4.01
C MET A 460 31.18 -7.33 -5.03
N TYR A 461 31.46 -6.07 -4.74
CA TYR A 461 31.21 -4.98 -5.69
C TYR A 461 32.01 -5.18 -6.98
N GLU A 462 33.33 -5.35 -6.87
CA GLU A 462 34.22 -5.48 -8.02
C GLU A 462 33.91 -6.72 -8.87
N GLU A 463 33.60 -7.86 -8.23
CA GLU A 463 33.37 -9.12 -8.95
C GLU A 463 31.97 -9.24 -9.55
N ARG A 464 30.93 -8.73 -8.87
CA ARG A 464 29.53 -9.04 -9.21
C ARG A 464 28.68 -7.84 -9.60
N TYR A 465 28.92 -6.65 -9.03
CA TYR A 465 27.95 -5.54 -9.12
C TYR A 465 28.42 -4.33 -9.90
N LYS A 466 29.73 -4.11 -10.03
CA LYS A 466 30.31 -2.91 -10.63
C LYS A 466 29.72 -2.57 -11.99
N LYS A 467 29.69 -3.52 -12.92
CA LYS A 467 29.12 -3.31 -14.26
C LYS A 467 27.64 -2.92 -14.20
N ALA A 468 26.83 -3.63 -13.40
CA ALA A 468 25.40 -3.35 -13.28
C ALA A 468 25.13 -1.99 -12.62
N PHE A 469 26.00 -1.54 -11.72
CA PHE A 469 25.93 -0.23 -11.08
C PHE A 469 26.31 0.88 -12.06
N GLU A 470 27.40 0.70 -12.82
CA GLU A 470 27.83 1.62 -13.87
C GLU A 470 26.76 1.78 -14.96
N ASP A 471 26.16 0.68 -15.43
CA ASP A 471 25.08 0.67 -16.42
C ASP A 471 23.83 1.44 -15.92
N ALA A 472 23.57 1.41 -14.59
CA ALA A 472 22.47 2.13 -13.95
C ALA A 472 22.83 3.56 -13.49
N GLY A 473 24.08 4.00 -13.70
CA GLY A 473 24.55 5.33 -13.28
C GLY A 473 24.65 5.53 -11.76
N ILE A 474 24.80 4.44 -11.00
CA ILE A 474 24.97 4.42 -9.54
C ILE A 474 26.34 3.85 -9.18
N TRP A 475 26.74 3.97 -7.90
CA TRP A 475 28.07 3.55 -7.45
C TRP A 475 28.04 3.02 -6.01
N TYR A 476 29.13 2.37 -5.61
CA TYR A 476 29.39 1.94 -4.24
C TYR A 476 30.62 2.64 -3.69
N GLU A 477 30.55 3.09 -2.43
CA GLU A 477 31.69 3.64 -1.69
C GLU A 477 31.67 3.20 -0.22
N HIS A 478 32.85 2.91 0.32
CA HIS A 478 33.07 2.75 1.75
C HIS A 478 33.44 4.08 2.41
N TYR A 479 32.89 4.34 3.61
CA TYR A 479 33.30 5.46 4.46
C TYR A 479 33.59 4.99 5.90
N ILE A 480 34.46 5.73 6.59
CA ILE A 480 34.48 5.65 8.05
C ILE A 480 33.24 6.38 8.59
N ILE A 481 32.60 5.80 9.61
CA ILE A 481 31.27 6.22 10.09
C ILE A 481 31.17 7.70 10.48
N ASP A 482 32.23 8.28 11.07
CA ASP A 482 32.29 9.69 11.46
C ASP A 482 32.32 10.66 10.25
N ASP A 483 33.01 10.28 9.18
CA ASP A 483 32.99 11.05 7.94
C ASP A 483 31.62 10.95 7.25
N MET A 484 31.01 9.77 7.28
CA MET A 484 29.69 9.56 6.67
C MET A 484 28.61 10.39 7.37
N VAL A 485 28.53 10.41 8.70
CA VAL A 485 27.51 11.22 9.40
C VAL A 485 27.65 12.71 9.06
N ALA A 486 28.88 13.21 8.92
CA ALA A 486 29.13 14.60 8.52
C ALA A 486 28.71 14.87 7.06
N LYS A 487 28.93 13.90 6.16
CA LYS A 487 28.50 13.96 4.75
C LYS A 487 26.97 13.92 4.63
N VAL A 488 26.31 13.05 5.39
CA VAL A 488 24.85 12.83 5.34
C VAL A 488 24.08 14.10 5.71
N ILE A 489 24.49 14.81 6.77
CA ILE A 489 23.86 16.07 7.18
C ILE A 489 23.91 17.13 6.06
N LYS A 490 24.98 17.14 5.25
CA LYS A 490 25.17 18.08 4.14
C LYS A 490 24.61 17.58 2.80
N SER A 491 24.10 16.36 2.76
CA SER A 491 23.62 15.71 1.54
C SER A 491 22.20 16.14 1.16
N LYS A 492 21.77 15.77 -0.04
CA LYS A 492 20.38 15.85 -0.48
C LYS A 492 19.55 14.59 -0.20
N GLY A 493 20.13 13.60 0.48
CA GLY A 493 19.62 12.22 0.52
C GLY A 493 19.72 11.52 -0.84
N GLY A 494 18.93 10.45 -1.02
CA GLY A 494 18.82 9.70 -2.29
C GLY A 494 19.86 8.61 -2.44
N PHE A 495 20.16 7.88 -1.37
CA PHE A 495 21.12 6.78 -1.35
C PHE A 495 20.71 5.70 -0.34
N VAL A 496 21.25 4.51 -0.52
CA VAL A 496 21.20 3.43 0.48
C VAL A 496 22.45 3.54 1.35
N TRP A 497 22.26 3.49 2.66
CA TRP A 497 23.30 3.50 3.67
C TRP A 497 23.27 2.17 4.43
N ALA A 498 24.20 1.31 4.08
CA ALA A 498 24.47 0.05 4.74
C ALA A 498 25.19 0.31 6.08
N CYS A 499 24.50 0.01 7.18
CA CYS A 499 25.01 0.12 8.54
C CYS A 499 25.14 -1.26 9.21
N LYS A 500 26.22 -1.44 9.97
CA LYS A 500 26.34 -2.52 10.96
C LYS A 500 25.18 -2.51 11.95
N ASN A 501 25.00 -3.58 12.71
CA ASN A 501 23.79 -3.79 13.51
C ASN A 501 23.45 -2.60 14.42
N TYR A 502 24.40 -2.18 15.26
CA TYR A 502 24.22 -1.07 16.20
C TYR A 502 24.07 0.28 15.51
N ASP A 503 24.92 0.57 14.53
CA ASP A 503 24.85 1.82 13.77
C ASP A 503 23.49 1.94 13.06
N GLY A 504 22.99 0.85 12.48
CA GLY A 504 21.72 0.83 11.76
C GLY A 504 20.53 1.07 12.68
N ASP A 505 20.57 0.57 13.91
CA ASP A 505 19.53 0.80 14.91
C ASP A 505 19.44 2.29 15.28
N VAL A 506 20.57 2.87 15.69
CA VAL A 506 20.64 4.29 16.11
C VAL A 506 20.36 5.25 14.96
N ILE A 507 20.98 5.01 13.80
CA ILE A 507 20.88 5.90 12.64
C ILE A 507 19.49 5.87 12.02
N THR A 508 18.80 4.72 12.02
CA THR A 508 17.43 4.69 11.53
C THR A 508 16.55 5.65 12.32
N ASP A 509 16.61 5.61 13.65
CA ASP A 509 15.75 6.48 14.47
C ASP A 509 16.06 7.95 14.24
N LEU A 510 17.34 8.29 14.06
CA LEU A 510 17.77 9.64 13.68
C LEU A 510 17.21 10.04 12.32
N VAL A 511 17.30 9.17 11.31
CA VAL A 511 16.76 9.42 9.97
C VAL A 511 15.25 9.58 10.03
N ALA A 512 14.52 8.69 10.71
CA ALA A 512 13.07 8.76 10.85
C ALA A 512 12.61 10.10 11.43
N HIS A 513 13.26 10.57 12.51
CA HIS A 513 12.97 11.89 13.09
C HIS A 513 13.41 13.05 12.18
N GLY A 514 14.51 12.88 11.43
CA GLY A 514 14.93 13.86 10.43
C GLY A 514 13.98 14.01 9.24
N TYR A 515 13.11 13.02 8.99
CA TYR A 515 12.00 13.10 8.03
C TYR A 515 10.63 13.35 8.66
N GLY A 516 10.54 13.51 9.99
CA GLY A 516 9.34 13.98 10.69
C GLY A 516 8.96 13.14 11.91
N SER A 517 8.79 11.83 11.75
CA SER A 517 8.44 10.93 12.88
C SER A 517 8.71 9.46 12.57
N LEU A 518 8.79 8.63 13.62
CA LEU A 518 8.82 7.16 13.50
C LEU A 518 7.59 6.58 12.79
N GLY A 519 6.45 7.30 12.75
CA GLY A 519 5.26 6.88 12.01
C GLY A 519 5.36 7.08 10.50
N LEU A 520 6.43 7.73 10.03
CA LEU A 520 6.70 8.03 8.62
C LEU A 520 7.93 7.29 8.12
N ILE A 521 8.11 6.04 8.53
CA ILE A 521 9.17 5.18 8.01
C ILE A 521 8.61 3.78 7.75
N THR A 522 9.02 3.22 6.62
CA THR A 522 8.74 1.84 6.24
C THR A 522 9.85 0.92 6.76
N SER A 523 9.53 -0.35 7.02
CA SER A 523 10.51 -1.38 7.38
C SER A 523 10.26 -2.62 6.54
N ILE A 524 11.28 -3.08 5.83
CA ILE A 524 11.23 -4.27 4.96
C ILE A 524 12.48 -5.08 5.22
N LEU A 525 12.32 -6.29 5.75
CA LEU A 525 13.36 -7.29 5.74
C LEU A 525 13.40 -7.95 4.37
N VAL A 526 14.58 -7.99 3.75
CA VAL A 526 14.81 -8.62 2.45
C VAL A 526 15.81 -9.76 2.64
N CYS A 527 15.39 -10.96 2.24
CA CYS A 527 16.23 -12.16 2.32
C CYS A 527 17.24 -12.20 1.15
N PRO A 528 18.35 -12.92 1.31
CA PRO A 528 19.41 -13.01 0.29
C PRO A 528 18.98 -13.77 -0.99
N ASP A 529 17.88 -14.52 -0.93
CA ASP A 529 17.29 -15.23 -2.09
C ASP A 529 16.70 -14.29 -3.16
N GLY A 530 16.58 -12.99 -2.85
CA GLY A 530 16.03 -11.97 -3.75
C GLY A 530 14.52 -12.06 -3.93
N GLN A 531 13.82 -12.95 -3.21
CA GLN A 531 12.39 -13.21 -3.36
C GLN A 531 11.64 -13.03 -2.04
N THR A 532 12.19 -13.48 -0.92
CA THR A 532 11.48 -13.48 0.36
C THR A 532 11.60 -12.12 1.06
N VAL A 533 10.45 -11.53 1.41
CA VAL A 533 10.38 -10.27 2.16
C VAL A 533 9.43 -10.36 3.35
N LEU A 534 9.75 -9.61 4.40
CA LEU A 534 8.86 -9.36 5.52
C LEU A 534 8.71 -7.85 5.70
N THR A 535 7.50 -7.33 5.52
CA THR A 535 7.18 -5.91 5.71
C THR A 535 6.58 -5.69 7.10
N GLU A 536 6.96 -4.61 7.76
CA GLU A 536 6.42 -4.23 9.07
C GLU A 536 6.37 -2.72 9.26
N ALA A 537 5.60 -2.27 10.26
CA ALA A 537 5.74 -0.91 10.77
C ALA A 537 7.00 -0.83 11.66
N ALA A 538 7.81 0.22 11.49
CA ALA A 538 9.07 0.34 12.25
C ALA A 538 8.89 0.74 13.73
N HIS A 539 7.68 1.17 14.12
CA HIS A 539 7.35 1.60 15.48
C HIS A 539 6.76 0.45 16.31
N GLY A 540 6.73 0.63 17.64
CA GLY A 540 6.09 -0.31 18.56
C GLY A 540 4.55 -0.26 18.54
N THR A 541 3.93 -0.89 19.54
CA THR A 541 2.49 -1.15 19.65
C THR A 541 1.63 0.05 20.09
N VAL A 542 2.28 1.17 20.40
CA VAL A 542 1.66 2.45 20.84
C VAL A 542 0.82 2.29 22.12
N THR A 543 1.39 1.63 23.13
CA THR A 543 0.78 1.32 24.43
C THR A 543 0.02 2.49 25.07
N LYS A 544 0.61 3.69 25.08
CA LYS A 544 -0.03 4.87 25.70
C LYS A 544 -1.40 5.18 25.09
N HIS A 545 -1.52 5.08 23.77
CA HIS A 545 -2.80 5.31 23.08
C HIS A 545 -3.75 4.14 23.32
N TYR A 546 -3.25 2.92 23.39
CA TYR A 546 -4.05 1.75 23.75
C TYR A 546 -4.70 1.90 25.13
N ARG A 547 -3.96 2.37 26.15
CA ARG A 547 -4.55 2.66 27.47
C ARG A 547 -5.67 3.69 27.41
N ALA A 548 -5.47 4.78 26.67
CA ALA A 548 -6.52 5.78 26.47
C ALA A 548 -7.76 5.19 25.75
N HIS A 549 -7.53 4.32 24.76
CA HIS A 549 -8.60 3.61 24.05
C HIS A 549 -9.38 2.66 24.99
N GLN A 550 -8.69 1.92 25.86
CA GLN A 550 -9.33 1.04 26.87
C GLN A 550 -10.23 1.84 27.83
N GLU A 551 -9.90 3.11 28.09
CA GLU A 551 -10.72 4.04 28.88
C GLU A 551 -11.85 4.71 28.06
N GLY A 552 -12.01 4.37 26.78
CA GLY A 552 -13.00 4.98 25.87
C GLY A 552 -12.65 6.40 25.43
N LYS A 553 -11.41 6.85 25.63
CA LYS A 553 -10.94 8.18 25.19
C LYS A 553 -10.58 8.18 23.71
N ALA A 554 -10.72 9.34 23.07
CA ALA A 554 -10.27 9.53 21.70
C ALA A 554 -8.74 9.43 21.59
N THR A 555 -8.25 8.83 20.50
CA THR A 555 -6.83 8.66 20.20
C THR A 555 -6.50 9.20 18.81
N SER A 556 -5.28 9.72 18.62
CA SER A 556 -4.77 10.17 17.32
C SER A 556 -3.51 9.40 16.95
N THR A 557 -3.65 8.09 16.75
CA THR A 557 -2.54 7.21 16.36
C THR A 557 -2.36 7.25 14.85
N ASN A 558 -1.13 7.47 14.37
CA ASN A 558 -0.82 7.50 12.94
C ASN A 558 -0.76 6.06 12.35
N PRO A 559 -1.61 5.69 11.39
CA PRO A 559 -1.62 4.35 10.80
C PRO A 559 -0.71 4.19 9.56
N ILE A 560 -0.06 5.26 9.09
CA ILE A 560 0.61 5.30 7.78
C ILE A 560 1.66 4.18 7.64
N ALA A 561 2.56 3.99 8.61
CA ALA A 561 3.56 2.92 8.54
C ALA A 561 2.92 1.51 8.46
N SER A 562 1.78 1.29 9.14
CA SER A 562 1.05 0.02 9.07
C SER A 562 0.36 -0.18 7.72
N ILE A 563 -0.17 0.88 7.11
CA ILE A 563 -0.71 0.86 5.74
C ILE A 563 0.41 0.54 4.75
N PHE A 564 1.59 1.15 4.91
CA PHE A 564 2.73 0.88 4.06
C PHE A 564 3.29 -0.53 4.23
N ALA A 565 3.18 -1.15 5.41
CA ALA A 565 3.52 -2.56 5.56
C ALA A 565 2.67 -3.43 4.63
N TRP A 566 1.35 -3.20 4.59
CA TRP A 566 0.44 -3.87 3.66
C TRP A 566 0.77 -3.56 2.20
N SER A 567 0.84 -2.28 1.82
CA SER A 567 1.07 -1.90 0.42
C SER A 567 2.39 -2.44 -0.11
N ARG A 568 3.47 -2.41 0.68
CA ARG A 568 4.77 -2.94 0.27
C ARG A 568 4.77 -4.45 0.11
N GLY A 569 4.09 -5.17 1.02
CA GLY A 569 3.95 -6.62 0.93
C GLY A 569 3.15 -7.03 -0.31
N LEU A 570 2.00 -6.37 -0.53
CA LEU A 570 1.14 -6.60 -1.70
C LEU A 570 1.82 -6.21 -3.02
N ALA A 571 2.55 -5.09 -3.06
CA ALA A 571 3.33 -4.72 -4.24
C ALA A 571 4.39 -5.76 -4.57
N HIS A 572 5.02 -6.36 -3.55
CA HIS A 572 6.02 -7.42 -3.76
C HIS A 572 5.36 -8.74 -4.20
N ARG A 573 4.23 -9.12 -3.59
CA ARG A 573 3.40 -10.25 -4.06
C ARG A 573 3.03 -10.09 -5.54
N GLY A 574 2.56 -8.90 -5.91
CA GLY A 574 2.21 -8.57 -7.29
C GLY A 574 3.39 -8.69 -8.25
N LYS A 575 4.59 -8.27 -7.86
CA LYS A 575 5.80 -8.47 -8.66
C LYS A 575 6.16 -9.94 -8.86
N LEU A 576 6.08 -10.74 -7.80
CA LEU A 576 6.40 -12.17 -7.86
C LEU A 576 5.38 -12.95 -8.73
N ASP A 577 4.15 -12.49 -8.79
CA ASP A 577 3.07 -13.14 -9.55
C ASP A 577 2.84 -12.53 -10.94
N GLY A 578 3.53 -11.44 -11.29
CA GLY A 578 3.28 -10.69 -12.53
C GLY A 578 1.90 -10.01 -12.56
N ASN A 579 1.36 -9.66 -11.39
CA ASN A 579 0.05 -9.02 -11.22
C ASN A 579 0.19 -7.50 -11.11
N ASP A 580 0.14 -6.82 -12.26
CA ASP A 580 0.28 -5.37 -12.36
C ASP A 580 -0.88 -4.59 -11.71
N GLU A 581 -2.07 -5.18 -11.62
CA GLU A 581 -3.22 -4.58 -10.94
C GLU A 581 -2.97 -4.46 -9.44
N LEU A 582 -2.45 -5.51 -8.81
CA LEU A 582 -2.08 -5.51 -7.40
C LEU A 582 -0.95 -4.52 -7.11
N VAL A 583 0.04 -4.43 -7.99
CA VAL A 583 1.12 -3.44 -7.90
C VAL A 583 0.57 -2.02 -8.00
N SER A 584 -0.38 -1.78 -8.92
CA SER A 584 -0.99 -0.48 -9.14
C SER A 584 -1.89 -0.07 -7.96
N PHE A 585 -2.69 -0.99 -7.45
CA PHE A 585 -3.47 -0.80 -6.22
C PHE A 585 -2.57 -0.42 -5.03
N SER A 586 -1.47 -1.15 -4.85
CA SER A 586 -0.53 -0.89 -3.76
C SER A 586 0.09 0.51 -3.86
N LYS A 587 0.44 0.96 -5.08
CA LYS A 587 0.93 2.33 -5.32
C LYS A 587 -0.17 3.38 -5.10
N ALA A 588 -1.41 3.11 -5.50
CA ALA A 588 -2.53 4.01 -5.29
C ALA A 588 -2.83 4.20 -3.80
N LEU A 589 -2.73 3.12 -3.01
CA LEU A 589 -2.87 3.17 -1.55
C LEU A 589 -1.79 4.04 -0.88
N GLU A 590 -0.57 4.09 -1.44
CA GLU A 590 0.52 4.95 -0.95
C GLU A 590 0.42 6.40 -1.43
N GLY A 591 -0.13 6.64 -2.62
CA GLY A 591 -0.16 7.94 -3.28
C GLY A 591 -1.35 8.83 -2.91
N GLY A 592 -2.26 8.34 -2.05
CA GLY A 592 -3.45 9.03 -1.58
C GLY A 592 -3.20 10.34 -0.84
#